data_AF-A0A4Y3QN74-F1
#
_entry.id   AF-A0A4Y3QN74-F1
#
_cell.length_a   1.000
_cell.length_b   1.000
_cell.length_c   1.000
_cell.angle_alpha   90.00
_cell.angle_beta   90.00
_cell.angle_gamma   90.00
#
_symmetry.space_group_name_H-M   'P 1'
#
loop_
_entity.id
_entity.type
_entity.pdbx_description
1 polymer ?
#
loop_
_entity_poly.entity_id
_entity_poly.type
_entity_poly.pdbx_seq_one_letter_code
_entity_poly.pdbx_strand_id
1 'polypeptide(L)'
;MSWTWGYGTNGFTDHPLPAALDVLQHHGYGAVALTLGHPHLDPFAADWRAQTQALAADLRRRGLRVVVETGARYLLDPLRKHRPTLVDREAGSRMAFLRRAVEIAAVLDADCVSLWSGVVPDDVSVDQARVLLEERLLELTAFAADASVTLALEPEPGMLVETVADALALRARLGHPANLGLTVDLGHCVVVEPAGVVGALRAAGGLLRNVQADDMLPAAHEHLPFGEGELDLDAALSTLREIDYAGVIAVELPRHAHAAPELARASMAALVAAAERTATAGAAGGGDSAGGGPRASAESSAARISSAPGAGPAGAVGGGDSAGGGPRAFAESSAPGISSAPGPAAPPAHPWTTRAIEQIRTDATRAPRLFASAGREVGRDPLSAEPFAPTADDAARAAIIATLADSGADPAVAVALYRRGDDAERRGVLRGLDALAAPAAAWREAGLELVVDALRANDTRLVAAALGTFAAEHLDDHAWRHGVLKCVFLGIPLSVVSGLEVRADDELAAMAERFAAERRAAGRPVPDDLLLLRARERA
;
A
#
# COMPACT_ATOMS: atom_id res chain seq x y z
N MET A 1 -18.16 -2.79 -30.73
CA MET A 1 -17.53 -3.46 -29.57
C MET A 1 -18.66 -3.97 -28.68
N SER A 2 -18.42 -4.94 -27.80
CA SER A 2 -19.45 -5.49 -26.90
C SER A 2 -19.68 -4.59 -25.68
N TRP A 3 -18.60 -4.06 -25.10
CA TRP A 3 -18.59 -3.14 -23.98
C TRP A 3 -18.82 -1.67 -24.39
N THR A 4 -18.97 -0.80 -23.38
CA THR A 4 -19.09 0.65 -23.54
C THR A 4 -17.95 1.38 -22.81
N TRP A 5 -17.25 2.28 -23.49
CA TRP A 5 -16.24 3.14 -22.88
C TRP A 5 -16.88 4.21 -21.98
N GLY A 6 -16.38 4.36 -20.76
CA GLY A 6 -16.78 5.41 -19.82
C GLY A 6 -15.58 6.08 -19.14
N TYR A 7 -15.88 7.01 -18.23
CA TYR A 7 -14.88 7.74 -17.44
C TYR A 7 -15.48 8.06 -16.06
N GLY A 8 -14.66 7.96 -15.02
CA GLY A 8 -15.03 8.24 -13.62
C GLY A 8 -15.10 9.74 -13.34
N THR A 9 -16.20 10.23 -12.77
CA THR A 9 -16.33 11.66 -12.44
C THR A 9 -15.38 12.07 -11.32
N ASN A 10 -14.81 11.12 -10.58
CA ASN A 10 -13.67 11.29 -9.67
C ASN A 10 -12.46 11.98 -10.35
N GLY A 11 -12.27 11.82 -11.66
CA GLY A 11 -11.25 12.51 -12.46
C GLY A 11 -11.68 13.87 -13.00
N PHE A 12 -12.87 14.38 -12.64
CA PHE A 12 -13.47 15.63 -13.12
C PHE A 12 -13.95 16.54 -11.96
N THR A 13 -13.33 16.47 -10.78
CA THR A 13 -13.75 17.26 -9.59
C THR A 13 -13.63 18.78 -9.76
N ASP A 14 -12.90 19.26 -10.76
CA ASP A 14 -12.75 20.69 -11.05
C ASP A 14 -13.83 21.19 -12.04
N HIS A 15 -14.72 20.30 -12.50
CA HIS A 15 -15.81 20.59 -13.44
C HIS A 15 -17.19 20.30 -12.82
N PRO A 16 -18.20 21.17 -13.01
CA PRO A 16 -19.57 20.84 -12.68
C PRO A 16 -20.09 19.73 -13.61
N LEU A 17 -20.98 18.86 -13.11
CA LEU A 17 -21.37 17.63 -13.80
C LEU A 17 -21.81 17.83 -15.28
N PRO A 18 -22.64 18.82 -15.65
CA PRO A 18 -23.01 19.02 -17.05
C PRO A 18 -21.81 19.26 -17.98
N ALA A 19 -20.81 20.03 -17.53
CA ALA A 19 -19.61 20.32 -18.32
C ALA A 19 -18.68 19.10 -18.42
N ALA A 20 -18.60 18.27 -17.38
CA ALA A 20 -17.91 16.99 -17.46
C ALA A 20 -18.59 16.06 -18.50
N LEU A 21 -19.92 15.94 -18.47
CA LEU A 21 -20.68 15.14 -19.45
C LEU A 21 -20.53 15.67 -20.88
N ASP A 22 -20.47 16.99 -21.08
CA ASP A 22 -20.20 17.60 -22.39
C ASP A 22 -18.81 17.22 -22.93
N VAL A 23 -17.77 17.25 -22.09
CA VAL A 23 -16.40 16.84 -22.45
C VAL A 23 -16.33 15.34 -22.75
N LEU A 24 -16.97 14.50 -21.93
CA LEU A 24 -17.00 13.05 -22.16
C LEU A 24 -17.72 12.68 -23.47
N GLN A 25 -18.84 13.31 -23.78
CA GLN A 25 -19.49 13.11 -25.09
C GLN A 25 -18.65 13.65 -26.26
N HIS A 26 -17.97 14.79 -26.09
CA HIS A 26 -17.10 15.34 -27.13
C HIS A 26 -15.96 14.39 -27.50
N HIS A 27 -15.43 13.63 -26.53
CA HIS A 27 -14.43 12.59 -26.76
C HIS A 27 -15.01 11.20 -27.08
N GLY A 28 -16.33 11.06 -27.19
CA GLY A 28 -16.98 9.82 -27.65
C GLY A 28 -17.19 8.75 -26.58
N TYR A 29 -17.12 9.09 -25.28
CA TYR A 29 -17.50 8.17 -24.21
C TYR A 29 -19.01 7.90 -24.26
N GLY A 30 -19.39 6.63 -24.10
CA GLY A 30 -20.78 6.15 -24.11
C GLY A 30 -21.33 5.83 -22.72
N ALA A 31 -20.52 5.98 -21.68
CA ALA A 31 -20.88 5.76 -20.29
C ALA A 31 -20.22 6.81 -19.38
N VAL A 32 -20.74 6.95 -18.16
CA VAL A 32 -20.11 7.69 -17.07
C VAL A 32 -20.12 6.83 -15.82
N ALA A 33 -19.01 6.78 -15.09
CA ALA A 33 -19.00 6.21 -13.75
C ALA A 33 -19.12 7.38 -12.76
N LEU A 34 -20.30 7.51 -12.17
CA LEU A 34 -20.73 8.68 -11.39
C LEU A 34 -20.34 8.50 -9.93
N THR A 35 -19.29 9.18 -9.51
CA THR A 35 -18.87 9.25 -8.11
C THR A 35 -19.84 10.13 -7.32
N LEU A 36 -20.63 9.51 -6.44
CA LEU A 36 -21.61 10.25 -5.62
C LEU A 36 -20.91 11.10 -4.56
N GLY A 37 -21.22 12.39 -4.53
CA GLY A 37 -20.61 13.37 -3.65
C GLY A 37 -20.31 14.68 -4.38
N HIS A 38 -19.40 15.46 -3.80
CA HIS A 38 -18.97 16.75 -4.35
C HIS A 38 -17.96 16.56 -5.50
N PRO A 39 -18.05 17.33 -6.60
CA PRO A 39 -19.02 18.40 -6.88
C PRO A 39 -20.27 17.94 -7.66
N HIS A 40 -20.43 16.65 -7.96
CA HIS A 40 -21.30 16.19 -9.06
C HIS A 40 -22.75 15.89 -8.66
N LEU A 41 -22.98 15.17 -7.56
CA LEU A 41 -24.31 14.82 -7.06
C LEU A 41 -24.22 14.47 -5.57
N ASP A 42 -24.64 15.38 -4.69
CA ASP A 42 -24.66 15.13 -3.25
C ASP A 42 -25.79 14.14 -2.89
N PRO A 43 -25.48 12.93 -2.36
CA PRO A 43 -26.49 11.97 -1.95
C PRO A 43 -27.30 12.41 -0.72
N PHE A 44 -26.86 13.43 0.03
CA PHE A 44 -27.50 13.91 1.26
C PHE A 44 -28.35 15.17 1.07
N ALA A 45 -28.26 15.85 -0.08
CA ALA A 45 -29.07 17.03 -0.41
C ALA A 45 -30.57 16.75 -0.23
N ALA A 46 -31.32 17.71 0.32
CA ALA A 46 -32.75 17.52 0.62
C ALA A 46 -33.60 17.21 -0.64
N ASP A 47 -33.14 17.67 -1.80
CA ASP A 47 -33.73 17.50 -3.12
C ASP A 47 -33.00 16.47 -4.01
N TRP A 48 -32.10 15.63 -3.44
CA TRP A 48 -31.27 14.66 -4.17
C TRP A 48 -32.06 13.86 -5.21
N ARG A 49 -33.29 13.46 -4.90
CA ARG A 49 -34.16 12.64 -5.77
C ARG A 49 -34.62 13.41 -7.00
N ALA A 50 -34.88 14.72 -6.88
CA ALA A 50 -35.22 15.58 -8.01
C ALA A 50 -33.99 15.85 -8.90
N GLN A 51 -32.83 16.09 -8.30
CA GLN A 51 -31.55 16.20 -9.02
C GLN A 51 -31.23 14.91 -9.79
N THR A 52 -31.40 13.76 -9.15
CA THR A 52 -31.18 12.43 -9.75
C THR A 52 -32.16 12.16 -10.89
N GLN A 53 -33.44 12.54 -10.76
CA GLN A 53 -34.42 12.44 -11.85
C GLN A 53 -34.08 13.35 -13.04
N ALA A 54 -33.58 14.57 -12.79
CA ALA A 54 -33.11 15.47 -13.84
C ALA A 54 -31.87 14.91 -14.56
N LEU A 55 -30.92 14.33 -13.81
CA LEU A 55 -29.74 13.65 -14.35
C LEU A 55 -30.11 12.41 -15.16
N ALA A 56 -31.01 11.55 -14.65
CA ALA A 56 -31.55 10.40 -15.38
C ALA A 56 -32.25 10.81 -16.68
N ALA A 57 -32.87 11.99 -16.73
CA ALA A 57 -33.42 12.54 -17.96
C ALA A 57 -32.34 13.10 -18.91
N ASP A 58 -31.20 13.58 -18.41
CA ASP A 58 -30.09 14.07 -19.23
C ASP A 58 -29.25 12.93 -19.82
N LEU A 59 -28.83 11.95 -19.00
CA LEU A 59 -28.07 10.78 -19.45
C LEU A 59 -28.82 10.03 -20.57
N ARG A 60 -30.15 9.86 -20.44
CA ARG A 60 -31.00 9.27 -21.50
C ARG A 60 -31.12 10.14 -22.77
N ARG A 61 -31.08 11.48 -22.67
CA ARG A 61 -30.97 12.36 -23.87
C ARG A 61 -29.61 12.23 -24.54
N ARG A 62 -28.56 12.07 -23.74
CA ARG A 62 -27.17 11.93 -24.19
C ARG A 62 -26.85 10.52 -24.73
N GLY A 63 -27.67 9.52 -24.40
CA GLY A 63 -27.41 8.11 -24.72
C GLY A 63 -26.31 7.48 -23.85
N LEU A 64 -26.04 8.04 -22.67
CA LEU A 64 -24.99 7.57 -21.77
C LEU A 64 -25.52 6.50 -20.81
N ARG A 65 -24.81 5.38 -20.72
CA ARG A 65 -24.92 4.43 -19.59
C ARG A 65 -24.33 5.04 -18.32
N VAL A 66 -24.67 4.48 -17.16
CA VAL A 66 -24.14 4.95 -15.88
C VAL A 66 -23.85 3.80 -14.91
N VAL A 67 -22.67 3.85 -14.31
CA VAL A 67 -22.31 3.12 -13.09
C VAL A 67 -22.30 4.10 -11.93
N VAL A 68 -22.71 3.68 -10.73
CA VAL A 68 -22.70 4.53 -9.53
C VAL A 68 -21.52 4.14 -8.65
N GLU A 69 -20.56 5.05 -8.43
CA GLU A 69 -19.39 4.81 -7.59
C GLU A 69 -19.57 5.38 -6.17
N THR A 70 -18.98 4.70 -5.19
CA THR A 70 -19.11 5.06 -3.76
C THR A 70 -17.77 5.46 -3.11
N GLY A 71 -16.79 5.88 -3.93
CA GLY A 71 -15.42 6.24 -3.56
C GLY A 71 -15.15 7.73 -3.28
N ALA A 72 -16.18 8.58 -3.12
CA ALA A 72 -15.95 10.01 -2.91
C ALA A 72 -15.17 10.31 -1.61
N ARG A 73 -14.10 11.10 -1.76
CA ARG A 73 -13.20 11.46 -0.66
C ARG A 73 -13.88 12.43 0.29
N TYR A 74 -13.70 12.19 1.60
CA TYR A 74 -14.19 13.02 2.70
C TYR A 74 -15.72 13.24 2.77
N LEU A 75 -16.52 12.45 2.04
CA LEU A 75 -17.98 12.61 1.98
C LEU A 75 -18.69 12.34 3.32
N LEU A 76 -18.19 11.38 4.11
CA LEU A 76 -18.81 10.96 5.38
C LEU A 76 -18.07 11.48 6.63
N ASP A 77 -16.81 11.89 6.46
CA ASP A 77 -15.92 12.43 7.48
C ASP A 77 -15.00 13.47 6.80
N PRO A 78 -15.07 14.77 7.16
CA PRO A 78 -14.30 15.82 6.50
C PRO A 78 -12.79 15.76 6.79
N LEU A 79 -12.34 14.94 7.73
CA LEU A 79 -10.95 14.81 8.16
C LEU A 79 -10.33 13.46 7.74
N ARG A 80 -11.14 12.40 7.60
CA ARG A 80 -10.65 11.03 7.35
C ARG A 80 -11.12 10.50 5.99
N LYS A 81 -10.19 10.35 5.02
CA LYS A 81 -10.45 9.77 3.69
C LYS A 81 -11.28 8.47 3.85
N HIS A 82 -12.40 8.39 3.13
CA HIS A 82 -13.26 7.21 2.98
C HIS A 82 -13.91 6.65 4.28
N ARG A 83 -13.66 7.20 5.47
CA ARG A 83 -14.19 6.67 6.74
C ARG A 83 -15.60 7.23 7.04
N PRO A 84 -16.47 6.47 7.73
CA PRO A 84 -16.32 5.04 8.03
C PRO A 84 -16.56 4.17 6.78
N THR A 85 -16.05 2.95 6.83
CA THR A 85 -16.08 1.92 5.78
C THR A 85 -17.01 0.76 6.18
N LEU A 86 -17.09 -0.31 5.38
CA LEU A 86 -17.83 -1.52 5.76
C LEU A 86 -17.12 -2.37 6.82
N VAL A 87 -15.87 -2.04 7.19
CA VAL A 87 -15.09 -2.76 8.22
C VAL A 87 -14.85 -1.96 9.53
N ASP A 88 -15.30 -0.71 9.61
CA ASP A 88 -15.28 0.06 10.87
C ASP A 88 -16.34 -0.45 11.86
N ARG A 89 -16.12 -0.32 13.18
CA ARG A 89 -17.15 -0.66 14.18
C ARG A 89 -18.44 0.14 13.93
N GLU A 90 -18.32 1.45 13.82
CA GLU A 90 -19.43 2.40 13.65
C GLU A 90 -19.64 2.77 12.17
N ALA A 91 -20.19 1.83 11.38
CA ALA A 91 -20.43 2.02 9.95
C ALA A 91 -21.81 2.65 9.60
N GLY A 92 -22.53 3.21 10.56
CA GLY A 92 -23.92 3.66 10.38
C GLY A 92 -24.13 4.65 9.22
N SER A 93 -23.24 5.63 9.07
CA SER A 93 -23.28 6.58 7.95
C SER A 93 -22.87 5.95 6.61
N ARG A 94 -21.95 4.99 6.60
CA ARG A 94 -21.59 4.21 5.38
C ARG A 94 -22.78 3.36 4.91
N MET A 95 -23.49 2.70 5.82
CA MET A 95 -24.69 1.93 5.47
C MET A 95 -25.82 2.85 4.96
N ALA A 96 -26.03 4.01 5.59
CA ALA A 96 -26.99 5.01 5.10
C ALA A 96 -26.61 5.52 3.69
N PHE A 97 -25.32 5.79 3.45
CA PHE A 97 -24.81 6.21 2.14
C PHE A 97 -24.99 5.12 1.08
N LEU A 98 -24.63 3.86 1.37
CA LEU A 98 -24.73 2.77 0.39
C LEU A 98 -26.19 2.42 0.07
N ARG A 99 -27.12 2.47 1.04
CA ARG A 99 -28.56 2.37 0.75
C ARG A 99 -29.03 3.55 -0.12
N ARG A 100 -28.57 4.78 0.13
CA ARG A 100 -28.85 5.95 -0.73
C ARG A 100 -28.25 5.81 -2.13
N ALA A 101 -27.07 5.23 -2.28
CA ALA A 101 -26.46 4.94 -3.58
C ALA A 101 -27.30 3.94 -4.40
N VAL A 102 -27.87 2.93 -3.74
CA VAL A 102 -28.88 2.02 -4.33
C VAL A 102 -30.16 2.76 -4.71
N GLU A 103 -30.70 3.64 -3.84
CA GLU A 103 -31.87 4.47 -4.20
C GLU A 103 -31.60 5.37 -5.43
N ILE A 104 -30.38 5.87 -5.57
CA ILE A 104 -29.93 6.71 -6.69
C ILE A 104 -29.76 5.88 -7.96
N ALA A 105 -29.09 4.72 -7.89
CA ALA A 105 -28.93 3.80 -9.01
C ALA A 105 -30.28 3.36 -9.62
N ALA A 106 -31.27 3.07 -8.77
CA ALA A 106 -32.63 2.72 -9.21
C ALA A 106 -33.39 3.87 -9.90
N VAL A 107 -33.03 5.14 -9.65
CA VAL A 107 -33.59 6.30 -10.36
C VAL A 107 -32.83 6.62 -11.65
N LEU A 108 -31.54 6.29 -11.69
CA LEU A 108 -30.65 6.48 -12.85
C LEU A 108 -30.76 5.37 -13.91
N ASP A 109 -31.35 4.21 -13.57
CA ASP A 109 -31.30 2.97 -14.38
C ASP A 109 -29.85 2.51 -14.60
N ALA A 110 -29.08 2.47 -13.50
CA ALA A 110 -27.63 2.25 -13.52
C ALA A 110 -27.24 0.76 -13.62
N ASP A 111 -26.17 0.48 -14.37
CA ASP A 111 -25.65 -0.88 -14.60
C ASP A 111 -25.28 -1.60 -13.28
N CYS A 112 -24.66 -0.88 -12.34
CA CYS A 112 -24.44 -1.33 -10.97
C CYS A 112 -24.03 -0.17 -10.03
N VAL A 113 -24.00 -0.46 -8.71
CA VAL A 113 -23.28 0.33 -7.70
C VAL A 113 -21.92 -0.33 -7.41
N SER A 114 -20.80 0.35 -7.68
CA SER A 114 -19.46 -0.09 -7.29
C SER A 114 -19.18 0.27 -5.82
N LEU A 115 -18.67 -0.69 -5.06
CA LEU A 115 -18.31 -0.53 -3.65
C LEU A 115 -17.17 -1.44 -3.24
N TRP A 116 -16.30 -0.91 -2.38
CA TRP A 116 -15.15 -1.60 -1.77
C TRP A 116 -15.38 -1.85 -0.27
N SER A 117 -14.59 -2.74 0.35
CA SER A 117 -14.76 -3.17 1.73
C SER A 117 -14.24 -2.17 2.78
N GLY A 118 -13.03 -1.66 2.59
CA GLY A 118 -12.32 -0.78 3.51
C GLY A 118 -11.04 -1.40 4.06
N VAL A 119 -10.09 -0.53 4.41
CA VAL A 119 -8.88 -0.88 5.18
C VAL A 119 -9.30 -1.20 6.62
N VAL A 120 -8.83 -2.33 7.16
CA VAL A 120 -9.13 -2.74 8.55
C VAL A 120 -8.62 -1.68 9.54
N PRO A 121 -9.44 -1.15 10.47
CA PRO A 121 -8.97 -0.23 11.51
C PRO A 121 -8.03 -0.89 12.52
N ASP A 122 -7.07 -0.14 13.06
CA ASP A 122 -6.09 -0.62 14.07
C ASP A 122 -6.73 -1.19 15.35
N ASP A 123 -7.99 -0.81 15.65
CA ASP A 123 -8.74 -1.28 16.81
C ASP A 123 -9.64 -2.50 16.53
N VAL A 124 -9.67 -3.02 15.30
CA VAL A 124 -10.53 -4.13 14.84
C VAL A 124 -9.66 -5.28 14.34
N SER A 125 -9.90 -6.52 14.78
CA SER A 125 -9.17 -7.67 14.23
C SER A 125 -9.66 -8.04 12.82
N VAL A 126 -8.81 -8.67 12.01
CA VAL A 126 -9.19 -9.13 10.65
C VAL A 126 -10.44 -9.99 10.66
N ASP A 127 -10.62 -10.88 11.65
CA ASP A 127 -11.81 -11.72 11.76
C ASP A 127 -13.06 -10.96 12.23
N GLN A 128 -12.91 -9.94 13.08
CA GLN A 128 -14.01 -9.02 13.40
C GLN A 128 -14.42 -8.23 12.15
N ALA A 129 -13.45 -7.72 11.39
CA ALA A 129 -13.69 -6.99 10.16
C ALA A 129 -14.39 -7.86 9.09
N ARG A 130 -14.06 -9.17 9.01
CA ARG A 130 -14.76 -10.15 8.16
C ARG A 130 -16.23 -10.29 8.55
N VAL A 131 -16.53 -10.53 9.82
CA VAL A 131 -17.92 -10.63 10.31
C VAL A 131 -18.70 -9.36 10.04
N LEU A 132 -18.14 -8.19 10.36
CA LEU A 132 -18.77 -6.89 10.11
C LEU A 132 -19.06 -6.66 8.61
N LEU A 133 -18.13 -7.03 7.72
CA LEU A 133 -18.32 -6.92 6.27
C LEU A 133 -19.38 -7.90 5.77
N GLU A 134 -19.39 -9.14 6.25
CA GLU A 134 -20.35 -10.18 5.87
C GLU A 134 -21.78 -9.81 6.27
N GLU A 135 -22.01 -9.41 7.52
CA GLU A 135 -23.32 -8.97 8.02
C GLU A 135 -23.88 -7.80 7.19
N ARG A 136 -23.02 -6.81 6.88
CA ARG A 136 -23.42 -5.59 6.17
C ARG A 136 -23.64 -5.80 4.68
N LEU A 137 -22.83 -6.64 4.02
CA LEU A 137 -23.08 -7.01 2.64
C LEU A 137 -24.33 -7.86 2.49
N LEU A 138 -24.64 -8.76 3.44
CA LEU A 138 -25.88 -9.52 3.43
C LEU A 138 -27.10 -8.57 3.51
N GLU A 139 -27.09 -7.60 4.43
CA GLU A 139 -28.12 -6.56 4.55
C GLU A 139 -28.24 -5.72 3.25
N LEU A 140 -27.11 -5.26 2.71
CA LEU A 140 -27.09 -4.38 1.54
C LEU A 140 -27.50 -5.12 0.26
N THR A 141 -27.10 -6.38 0.07
CA THR A 141 -27.55 -7.20 -1.09
C THR A 141 -29.05 -7.45 -1.08
N ALA A 142 -29.64 -7.65 0.11
CA ALA A 142 -31.09 -7.79 0.24
C ALA A 142 -31.81 -6.49 -0.11
N PHE A 143 -31.37 -5.35 0.45
CA PHE A 143 -31.91 -4.03 0.12
C PHE A 143 -31.77 -3.69 -1.37
N ALA A 144 -30.64 -4.03 -1.99
CA ALA A 144 -30.42 -3.85 -3.42
C ALA A 144 -31.30 -4.78 -4.28
N ALA A 145 -31.59 -6.01 -3.82
CA ALA A 145 -32.47 -6.94 -4.53
C ALA A 145 -33.93 -6.43 -4.56
N ASP A 146 -34.44 -5.92 -3.44
CA ASP A 146 -35.76 -5.27 -3.36
C ASP A 146 -35.84 -4.04 -4.29
N ALA A 147 -34.73 -3.31 -4.46
CA ALA A 147 -34.61 -2.19 -5.39
C ALA A 147 -34.36 -2.62 -6.86
N SER A 148 -34.20 -3.91 -7.15
CA SER A 148 -33.76 -4.45 -8.45
C SER A 148 -32.39 -3.93 -8.94
N VAL A 149 -31.51 -3.53 -8.02
CA VAL A 149 -30.17 -2.99 -8.30
C VAL A 149 -29.09 -4.06 -8.14
N THR A 150 -28.12 -4.05 -9.07
CA THR A 150 -26.90 -4.85 -8.97
C THR A 150 -25.84 -4.11 -8.17
N LEU A 151 -25.21 -4.80 -7.23
CA LEU A 151 -23.99 -4.37 -6.55
C LEU A 151 -22.78 -5.00 -7.21
N ALA A 152 -21.67 -4.27 -7.28
CA ALA A 152 -20.39 -4.76 -7.75
C ALA A 152 -19.35 -4.54 -6.65
N LEU A 153 -18.82 -5.64 -6.11
CA LEU A 153 -17.76 -5.58 -5.10
C LEU A 153 -16.40 -5.41 -5.78
N GLU A 154 -15.68 -4.39 -5.35
CA GLU A 154 -14.39 -3.96 -5.86
C GLU A 154 -13.27 -4.39 -4.89
N PRO A 155 -12.29 -5.19 -5.34
CA PRO A 155 -11.05 -5.41 -4.61
C PRO A 155 -10.13 -4.17 -4.73
N GLU A 156 -9.59 -3.70 -3.60
CA GLU A 156 -8.74 -2.49 -3.52
C GLU A 156 -7.44 -2.80 -2.72
N PRO A 157 -6.23 -2.46 -3.22
CA PRO A 157 -4.98 -2.73 -2.53
C PRO A 157 -4.91 -2.11 -1.12
N GLY A 158 -4.58 -2.94 -0.13
CA GLY A 158 -4.55 -2.60 1.29
C GLY A 158 -5.89 -2.74 2.03
N MET A 159 -6.96 -3.22 1.38
CA MET A 159 -8.26 -3.45 2.00
C MET A 159 -8.48 -4.90 2.46
N LEU A 160 -9.55 -5.14 3.24
CA LEU A 160 -9.91 -6.50 3.69
C LEU A 160 -10.25 -7.46 2.53
N VAL A 161 -10.74 -6.92 1.42
CA VAL A 161 -10.92 -7.61 0.14
C VAL A 161 -9.92 -6.98 -0.82
N GLU A 162 -8.77 -7.64 -0.98
CA GLU A 162 -7.65 -7.13 -1.77
C GLU A 162 -7.65 -7.75 -3.18
N THR A 163 -8.04 -9.01 -3.32
CA THR A 163 -8.09 -9.71 -4.61
C THR A 163 -9.51 -10.14 -5.03
N VAL A 164 -9.67 -10.42 -6.33
CA VAL A 164 -10.82 -11.13 -6.91
C VAL A 164 -11.02 -12.48 -6.20
N ALA A 165 -9.96 -13.17 -5.79
CA ALA A 165 -10.08 -14.41 -5.03
C ALA A 165 -10.74 -14.20 -3.65
N ASP A 166 -10.39 -13.13 -2.93
CA ASP A 166 -11.03 -12.75 -1.67
C ASP A 166 -12.51 -12.38 -1.88
N ALA A 167 -12.80 -11.63 -2.95
CA ALA A 167 -14.16 -11.20 -3.29
C ALA A 167 -15.05 -12.40 -3.66
N LEU A 168 -14.52 -13.39 -4.40
CA LEU A 168 -15.20 -14.65 -4.70
C LEU A 168 -15.42 -15.49 -3.42
N ALA A 169 -14.41 -15.58 -2.54
CA ALA A 169 -14.51 -16.30 -1.27
C ALA A 169 -15.49 -15.62 -0.28
N LEU A 170 -15.63 -14.30 -0.33
CA LEU A 170 -16.63 -13.53 0.41
C LEU A 170 -18.03 -13.77 -0.17
N ARG A 171 -18.19 -13.67 -1.50
CA ARG A 171 -19.46 -13.97 -2.18
C ARG A 171 -19.94 -15.40 -1.93
N ALA A 172 -19.02 -16.36 -1.78
CA ALA A 172 -19.35 -17.73 -1.39
C ALA A 172 -19.87 -17.84 0.06
N ARG A 173 -19.21 -17.19 1.03
CA ARG A 173 -19.68 -17.12 2.43
C ARG A 173 -21.08 -16.50 2.55
N LEU A 174 -21.37 -15.48 1.73
CA LEU A 174 -22.68 -14.85 1.63
C LEU A 174 -23.78 -15.70 0.95
N GLY A 175 -23.48 -16.93 0.51
CA GLY A 175 -24.45 -17.81 -0.14
C GLY A 175 -24.68 -17.51 -1.63
N HIS A 176 -23.70 -16.90 -2.31
CA HIS A 176 -23.72 -16.55 -3.73
C HIS A 176 -24.89 -15.64 -4.19
N PRO A 177 -25.18 -14.49 -3.52
CA PRO A 177 -26.27 -13.59 -3.88
C PRO A 177 -26.23 -13.15 -5.36
N ALA A 178 -27.35 -13.29 -6.05
CA ALA A 178 -27.41 -13.17 -7.51
C ALA A 178 -27.15 -11.75 -8.04
N ASN A 179 -27.50 -10.73 -7.25
CA ASN A 179 -27.28 -9.31 -7.55
C ASN A 179 -25.94 -8.77 -7.00
N LEU A 180 -25.06 -9.62 -6.45
CA LEU A 180 -23.68 -9.26 -6.13
C LEU A 180 -22.75 -9.80 -7.22
N GLY A 181 -22.28 -8.91 -8.08
CA GLY A 181 -21.17 -9.14 -9.00
C GLY A 181 -19.87 -8.55 -8.47
N LEU A 182 -18.90 -8.40 -9.37
CA LEU A 182 -17.60 -7.80 -9.11
C LEU A 182 -17.37 -6.57 -9.99
N THR A 183 -16.65 -5.60 -9.44
CA THR A 183 -15.88 -4.65 -10.22
C THR A 183 -14.44 -5.15 -10.27
N VAL A 184 -13.77 -5.05 -11.43
CA VAL A 184 -12.33 -5.31 -11.52
C VAL A 184 -11.65 -4.07 -12.06
N ASP A 185 -10.82 -3.46 -11.23
CA ASP A 185 -9.89 -2.42 -11.64
C ASP A 185 -8.65 -3.06 -12.29
N LEU A 186 -8.32 -2.63 -13.51
CA LEU A 186 -7.21 -3.20 -14.28
C LEU A 186 -5.84 -2.77 -13.71
N GLY A 187 -5.73 -1.59 -13.10
CA GLY A 187 -4.53 -1.07 -12.45
C GLY A 187 -4.23 -1.80 -11.14
N HIS A 188 -5.23 -2.02 -10.29
CA HIS A 188 -5.11 -2.85 -9.07
C HIS A 188 -4.57 -4.26 -9.40
N CYS A 189 -4.91 -4.82 -10.56
CA CYS A 189 -4.39 -6.11 -11.02
C CYS A 189 -2.88 -6.13 -11.27
N VAL A 190 -2.20 -4.98 -11.42
CA VAL A 190 -0.74 -4.87 -11.47
C VAL A 190 -0.12 -4.88 -10.07
N VAL A 191 -0.87 -4.40 -9.07
CA VAL A 191 -0.39 -4.22 -7.69
C VAL A 191 -0.55 -5.49 -6.84
N VAL A 192 -1.69 -6.19 -6.93
CA VAL A 192 -2.06 -7.25 -5.95
C VAL A 192 -2.49 -8.60 -6.52
N GLU A 193 -2.84 -8.71 -7.81
CA GLU A 193 -3.34 -9.98 -8.38
C GLU A 193 -2.21 -10.96 -8.73
N PRO A 194 -2.11 -12.14 -8.08
CA PRO A 194 -0.97 -13.06 -8.28
C PRO A 194 -0.89 -13.68 -9.69
N ALA A 195 -1.98 -13.59 -10.46
CA ALA A 195 -2.07 -14.04 -11.85
C ALA A 195 -2.26 -12.86 -12.83
N GLY A 196 -2.08 -11.62 -12.36
CA GLY A 196 -2.28 -10.38 -13.11
C GLY A 196 -3.70 -10.19 -13.64
N VAL A 197 -3.86 -9.16 -14.47
CA VAL A 197 -5.16 -8.75 -15.04
C VAL A 197 -5.87 -9.88 -15.81
N VAL A 198 -5.12 -10.71 -16.53
CA VAL A 198 -5.67 -11.86 -17.29
C VAL A 198 -6.25 -12.92 -16.35
N GLY A 199 -5.57 -13.21 -15.24
CA GLY A 199 -6.06 -14.16 -14.24
C GLY A 199 -7.28 -13.64 -13.49
N ALA A 200 -7.23 -12.38 -13.04
CA ALA A 200 -8.31 -11.72 -12.33
C ALA A 200 -9.60 -11.65 -13.17
N LEU A 201 -9.51 -11.22 -14.43
CA LEU A 201 -10.65 -11.15 -15.34
C LEU A 201 -11.26 -12.52 -15.65
N ARG A 202 -10.44 -13.57 -15.86
CA ARG A 202 -10.93 -14.94 -16.04
C ARG A 202 -11.58 -15.51 -14.77
N ALA A 203 -11.07 -15.15 -13.58
CA ALA A 203 -11.64 -15.57 -12.31
C ALA A 203 -12.99 -14.86 -12.02
N ALA A 204 -13.11 -13.57 -12.37
CA ALA A 204 -14.37 -12.83 -12.27
C ALA A 204 -15.42 -13.34 -13.29
N GLY A 205 -15.03 -13.49 -14.56
CA GLY A 205 -15.86 -14.06 -15.63
C GLY A 205 -17.28 -13.47 -15.66
N GLY A 206 -18.29 -14.34 -15.66
CA GLY A 206 -19.71 -13.95 -15.68
C GLY A 206 -20.22 -13.20 -14.43
N LEU A 207 -19.38 -12.99 -13.40
CA LEU A 207 -19.70 -12.13 -12.25
C LEU A 207 -19.26 -10.67 -12.45
N LEU A 208 -18.44 -10.37 -13.47
CA LEU A 208 -17.99 -9.01 -13.77
C LEU A 208 -19.16 -8.10 -14.16
N ARG A 209 -19.22 -6.88 -13.59
CA ARG A 209 -20.31 -5.90 -13.82
C ARG A 209 -19.78 -4.52 -14.22
N ASN A 210 -18.68 -4.10 -13.63
CA ASN A 210 -17.94 -2.90 -14.00
C ASN A 210 -16.44 -3.23 -14.16
N VAL A 211 -15.74 -2.41 -14.93
CA VAL A 211 -14.28 -2.41 -15.03
C VAL A 211 -13.80 -0.97 -14.85
N GLN A 212 -12.93 -0.72 -13.88
CA GLN A 212 -12.13 0.52 -13.82
C GLN A 212 -10.83 0.30 -14.59
N ALA A 213 -10.35 1.32 -15.28
CA ALA A 213 -9.24 1.20 -16.23
C ALA A 213 -8.30 2.41 -16.16
N ASP A 214 -7.19 2.22 -15.49
CA ASP A 214 -6.02 3.08 -15.49
C ASP A 214 -4.75 2.23 -15.55
N ASP A 215 -3.59 2.84 -15.36
CA ASP A 215 -2.30 2.16 -15.35
C ASP A 215 -1.65 2.28 -13.95
N MET A 216 -0.90 1.27 -13.51
CA MET A 216 -0.21 1.30 -12.21
C MET A 216 1.17 0.68 -12.30
N LEU A 217 2.03 1.03 -11.35
CA LEU A 217 3.34 0.39 -11.16
C LEU A 217 3.24 -0.75 -10.13
N PRO A 218 4.02 -1.83 -10.27
CA PRO A 218 4.04 -2.92 -9.30
C PRO A 218 4.31 -2.43 -7.87
N ALA A 219 3.54 -2.94 -6.90
CA ALA A 219 3.57 -2.55 -5.49
C ALA A 219 3.27 -1.05 -5.17
N ALA A 220 2.77 -0.27 -6.12
CA ALA A 220 2.35 1.12 -5.90
C ALA A 220 0.86 1.34 -6.26
N HIS A 221 0.01 1.53 -5.25
CA HIS A 221 -1.40 1.91 -5.44
C HIS A 221 -1.50 3.41 -5.78
N GLU A 222 -1.23 3.73 -7.05
CA GLU A 222 -1.40 5.06 -7.65
C GLU A 222 -1.88 4.93 -9.10
N HIS A 223 -3.12 5.35 -9.37
CA HIS A 223 -3.72 5.39 -10.72
C HIS A 223 -2.98 6.39 -11.62
N LEU A 224 -2.40 5.92 -12.72
CA LEU A 224 -1.63 6.68 -13.71
C LEU A 224 -2.31 6.66 -15.09
N PRO A 225 -2.00 7.63 -15.98
CA PRO A 225 -2.40 7.56 -17.38
C PRO A 225 -1.81 6.33 -18.11
N PHE A 226 -2.55 5.79 -19.09
CA PHE A 226 -2.10 4.62 -19.87
C PHE A 226 -0.75 4.85 -20.57
N GLY A 227 0.20 3.96 -20.29
CA GLY A 227 1.58 4.03 -20.78
C GLY A 227 2.58 4.64 -19.79
N GLU A 228 2.13 4.99 -18.58
CA GLU A 228 2.99 5.45 -17.47
C GLU A 228 3.22 4.37 -16.39
N GLY A 229 2.51 3.23 -16.47
CA GLY A 229 2.67 2.07 -15.59
C GLY A 229 3.09 0.77 -16.33
N GLU A 230 2.68 -0.38 -15.79
CA GLU A 230 3.00 -1.73 -16.33
C GLU A 230 1.75 -2.56 -16.71
N LEU A 231 0.56 -1.96 -16.89
CA LEU A 231 -0.63 -2.68 -17.34
C LEU A 231 -0.52 -3.16 -18.80
N ASP A 232 -0.59 -4.47 -19.02
CA ASP A 232 -0.86 -5.05 -20.35
C ASP A 232 -2.35 -4.85 -20.73
N LEU A 233 -2.66 -3.63 -21.20
CA LEU A 233 -3.99 -3.22 -21.63
C LEU A 233 -4.49 -4.03 -22.84
N ASP A 234 -3.59 -4.51 -23.70
CA ASP A 234 -3.94 -5.35 -24.84
C ASP A 234 -4.38 -6.74 -24.35
N ALA A 235 -3.65 -7.37 -23.43
CA ALA A 235 -4.08 -8.62 -22.81
C ALA A 235 -5.37 -8.47 -22.00
N ALA A 236 -5.55 -7.34 -21.30
CA ALA A 236 -6.78 -7.04 -20.58
C ALA A 236 -8.00 -6.95 -21.53
N LEU A 237 -7.95 -6.11 -22.57
CA LEU A 237 -9.04 -5.97 -23.54
C LEU A 237 -9.27 -7.24 -24.38
N SER A 238 -8.23 -8.04 -24.62
CA SER A 238 -8.37 -9.36 -25.24
C SER A 238 -9.10 -10.33 -24.32
N THR A 239 -8.78 -10.33 -23.02
CA THR A 239 -9.44 -11.20 -22.02
C THR A 239 -10.89 -10.78 -21.78
N LEU A 240 -11.20 -9.49 -21.74
CA LEU A 240 -12.58 -8.98 -21.69
C LEU A 240 -13.41 -9.45 -22.90
N ARG A 241 -12.78 -9.58 -24.08
CA ARG A 241 -13.42 -10.14 -25.27
C ARG A 241 -13.58 -11.67 -25.21
N GLU A 242 -12.64 -12.37 -24.59
CA GLU A 242 -12.69 -13.83 -24.36
C GLU A 242 -13.84 -14.24 -23.42
N ILE A 243 -14.15 -13.41 -22.42
CA ILE A 243 -15.25 -13.64 -21.46
C ILE A 243 -16.59 -12.99 -21.86
N ASP A 244 -16.74 -12.58 -23.13
CA ASP A 244 -17.94 -11.92 -23.69
C ASP A 244 -18.41 -10.66 -22.91
N TYR A 245 -17.48 -9.88 -22.34
CA TYR A 245 -17.84 -8.73 -21.52
C TYR A 245 -18.54 -7.61 -22.33
N ALA A 246 -19.69 -7.16 -21.82
CA ALA A 246 -20.54 -6.14 -22.44
C ALA A 246 -20.94 -5.00 -21.46
N GLY A 247 -20.28 -4.92 -20.31
CA GLY A 247 -20.49 -3.84 -19.33
C GLY A 247 -19.79 -2.53 -19.70
N VAL A 248 -19.55 -1.70 -18.69
CA VAL A 248 -18.77 -0.47 -18.83
C VAL A 248 -17.29 -0.75 -18.57
N ILE A 249 -16.41 -0.08 -19.31
CA ILE A 249 -14.98 0.06 -18.99
C ILE A 249 -14.74 1.55 -18.76
N ALA A 250 -14.63 1.96 -17.50
CA ALA A 250 -14.53 3.35 -17.07
C ALA A 250 -13.09 3.72 -16.72
N VAL A 251 -12.58 4.83 -17.27
CA VAL A 251 -11.25 5.35 -16.89
C VAL A 251 -11.31 6.01 -15.52
N GLU A 252 -10.49 5.56 -14.55
CA GLU A 252 -10.41 6.14 -13.21
C GLU A 252 -9.09 6.91 -13.02
N LEU A 253 -9.15 8.22 -12.86
CA LEU A 253 -7.95 9.06 -12.65
C LEU A 253 -8.17 10.09 -11.54
N PRO A 254 -8.39 9.64 -10.28
CA PRO A 254 -8.99 10.44 -9.23
C PRO A 254 -8.00 11.42 -8.57
N ARG A 255 -6.83 11.65 -9.19
CA ARG A 255 -5.83 12.67 -8.79
C ARG A 255 -5.58 13.72 -9.89
N HIS A 256 -6.20 13.55 -11.06
CA HIS A 256 -5.82 14.25 -12.30
C HIS A 256 -6.86 15.27 -12.81
N ALA A 257 -7.78 15.72 -11.96
CA ALA A 257 -8.83 16.68 -12.33
C ALA A 257 -8.30 17.98 -12.98
N HIS A 258 -7.11 18.41 -12.59
CA HIS A 258 -6.39 19.57 -13.14
C HIS A 258 -6.09 19.46 -14.66
N ALA A 259 -6.14 18.26 -15.23
CA ALA A 259 -5.89 17.96 -16.65
C ALA A 259 -7.03 17.18 -17.31
N ALA A 260 -8.21 17.11 -16.68
CA ALA A 260 -9.28 16.16 -17.01
C ALA A 260 -9.69 16.08 -18.49
N PRO A 261 -9.87 17.18 -19.25
CA PRO A 261 -10.28 17.09 -20.66
C PRO A 261 -9.20 16.47 -21.55
N GLU A 262 -7.93 16.80 -21.33
CA GLU A 262 -6.81 16.27 -22.11
C GLU A 262 -6.56 14.79 -21.80
N LEU A 263 -6.72 14.38 -20.54
CA LEU A 263 -6.64 12.97 -20.15
C LEU A 263 -7.84 12.16 -20.64
N ALA A 264 -9.06 12.71 -20.60
CA ALA A 264 -10.21 12.09 -21.24
C ALA A 264 -9.98 11.87 -22.75
N ARG A 265 -9.38 12.84 -23.44
CA ARG A 265 -8.98 12.72 -24.86
C ARG A 265 -7.89 11.65 -25.06
N ALA A 266 -6.86 11.63 -24.22
CA ALA A 266 -5.73 10.72 -24.33
C ALA A 266 -6.11 9.27 -24.02
N SER A 267 -6.83 9.03 -22.92
CA SER A 267 -7.26 7.69 -22.50
C SER A 267 -8.22 7.05 -23.50
N MET A 268 -9.12 7.82 -24.14
CA MET A 268 -9.94 7.30 -25.24
C MET A 268 -9.07 6.81 -26.42
N ALA A 269 -8.06 7.60 -26.80
CA ALA A 269 -7.16 7.23 -27.90
C ALA A 269 -6.35 5.95 -27.57
N ALA A 270 -5.90 5.80 -26.32
CA ALA A 270 -5.22 4.59 -25.86
C ALA A 270 -6.13 3.35 -25.89
N LEU A 271 -7.34 3.45 -25.32
CA LEU A 271 -8.35 2.37 -25.28
C LEU A 271 -8.79 1.92 -26.68
N VAL A 272 -9.03 2.87 -27.60
CA VAL A 272 -9.38 2.55 -28.99
C VAL A 272 -8.22 1.86 -29.71
N ALA A 273 -6.99 2.37 -29.59
CA ALA A 273 -5.83 1.76 -30.23
C ALA A 273 -5.54 0.34 -29.71
N ALA A 274 -5.72 0.08 -28.41
CA ALA A 274 -5.61 -1.24 -27.81
C ALA A 274 -6.74 -2.19 -28.27
N ALA A 275 -7.96 -1.68 -28.39
CA ALA A 275 -9.09 -2.46 -28.93
C ALA A 275 -8.89 -2.85 -30.41
N GLU A 276 -8.24 -2.01 -31.22
CA GLU A 276 -7.90 -2.28 -32.63
C GLU A 276 -6.75 -3.29 -32.79
N ARG A 277 -5.68 -3.17 -32.00
CA ARG A 277 -4.57 -4.14 -31.97
C ARG A 277 -5.07 -5.54 -31.60
N THR A 278 -5.89 -5.64 -30.56
CA THR A 278 -6.42 -6.93 -30.10
C THR A 278 -7.43 -7.54 -31.08
N ALA A 279 -8.24 -6.72 -31.75
CA ALA A 279 -9.18 -7.20 -32.76
C ALA A 279 -8.48 -7.76 -34.02
N THR A 280 -7.40 -7.10 -34.47
CA THR A 280 -6.63 -7.55 -35.64
C THR A 280 -5.80 -8.81 -35.35
N ALA A 281 -5.22 -8.93 -34.13
CA ALA A 281 -4.54 -10.15 -33.70
C ALA A 281 -5.47 -11.39 -33.66
N GLY A 282 -6.69 -11.24 -33.12
CA GLY A 282 -7.68 -12.32 -33.10
C GLY A 282 -8.10 -12.81 -34.50
N ALA A 283 -8.22 -11.90 -35.47
CA ALA A 283 -8.54 -12.24 -36.85
C ALA A 283 -7.43 -13.04 -37.55
N ALA A 284 -6.16 -12.78 -37.22
CA ALA A 284 -5.02 -13.54 -37.76
C ALA A 284 -4.89 -14.94 -37.14
N GLY A 285 -5.22 -15.09 -35.85
CA GLY A 285 -5.14 -16.37 -35.12
C GLY A 285 -6.20 -17.40 -35.50
N GLY A 286 -7.37 -16.97 -35.98
CA GLY A 286 -8.45 -17.88 -36.40
C GLY A 286 -8.25 -18.54 -37.79
N GLY A 287 -7.11 -18.31 -38.43
CA GLY A 287 -6.90 -18.53 -39.86
C GLY A 287 -6.44 -19.92 -40.33
N ASP A 288 -6.16 -20.88 -39.45
CA ASP A 288 -5.70 -22.21 -39.88
C ASP A 288 -6.15 -23.38 -38.97
N SER A 289 -7.11 -24.17 -39.43
CA SER A 289 -7.52 -25.44 -38.80
C SER A 289 -8.18 -26.41 -39.80
N ALA A 290 -7.66 -26.48 -41.03
CA ALA A 290 -8.23 -27.29 -42.13
C ALA A 290 -7.47 -28.61 -42.41
N GLY A 291 -7.52 -29.54 -41.45
CA GLY A 291 -7.35 -31.00 -41.69
C GLY A 291 -5.98 -31.62 -41.37
N GLY A 292 -5.95 -32.95 -41.12
CA GLY A 292 -4.70 -33.70 -41.37
C GLY A 292 -4.40 -35.04 -40.68
N GLY A 293 -5.01 -35.41 -39.55
CA GLY A 293 -4.82 -36.76 -38.96
C GLY A 293 -3.44 -37.04 -38.28
N PRO A 294 -3.20 -38.28 -37.78
CA PRO A 294 -2.28 -38.49 -36.64
C PRO A 294 -0.99 -39.30 -36.91
N ARG A 295 0.08 -38.94 -36.20
CA ARG A 295 1.34 -39.67 -35.86
C ARG A 295 2.17 -38.75 -34.94
N ALA A 296 3.17 -39.16 -34.17
CA ALA A 296 3.50 -40.41 -33.46
C ALA A 296 4.65 -40.06 -32.47
N SER A 297 4.85 -40.84 -31.41
CA SER A 297 5.77 -40.50 -30.30
C SER A 297 7.26 -40.67 -30.60
N ALA A 298 8.09 -39.73 -30.11
CA ALA A 298 9.50 -39.89 -29.74
C ALA A 298 9.77 -38.91 -28.57
N GLU A 299 9.87 -39.37 -27.32
CA GLU A 299 11.03 -39.98 -26.65
C GLU A 299 11.95 -38.96 -25.95
N SER A 300 12.22 -39.21 -24.66
CA SER A 300 13.05 -38.38 -23.78
C SER A 300 14.25 -39.19 -23.29
N SER A 301 15.46 -38.64 -23.46
CA SER A 301 16.71 -39.31 -23.10
C SER A 301 17.17 -38.95 -21.69
N ALA A 302 17.07 -39.90 -20.77
CA ALA A 302 17.64 -39.81 -19.42
C ALA A 302 18.36 -41.12 -19.03
N ALA A 303 19.62 -41.02 -18.62
CA ALA A 303 20.41 -42.09 -17.99
C ALA A 303 20.56 -41.77 -16.48
N ARG A 304 20.44 -42.67 -15.50
CA ARG A 304 20.93 -44.07 -15.30
C ARG A 304 22.47 -44.12 -15.21
N ILE A 305 23.14 -44.79 -14.26
CA ILE A 305 22.80 -45.66 -13.08
C ILE A 305 23.68 -45.13 -11.89
N SER A 306 23.66 -45.50 -10.58
CA SER A 306 23.25 -46.66 -9.76
C SER A 306 23.01 -46.18 -8.29
N SER A 307 22.50 -46.85 -7.22
CA SER A 307 22.38 -48.25 -6.70
C SER A 307 23.69 -48.94 -6.25
N ALA A 308 23.83 -49.60 -5.08
CA ALA A 308 22.94 -49.86 -3.92
C ALA A 308 23.80 -50.19 -2.63
N PRO A 309 23.26 -50.64 -1.47
CA PRO A 309 23.93 -50.48 -0.14
C PRO A 309 24.46 -51.77 0.57
N GLY A 310 25.02 -51.59 1.78
CA GLY A 310 25.37 -52.63 2.78
C GLY A 310 25.40 -52.06 4.22
N ALA A 311 25.35 -52.89 5.28
CA ALA A 311 24.98 -52.43 6.63
C ALA A 311 25.74 -53.03 7.84
N GLY A 312 26.10 -52.15 8.80
CA GLY A 312 26.35 -52.41 10.25
C GLY A 312 27.54 -53.30 10.68
N PRO A 313 27.76 -53.53 12.01
CA PRO A 313 27.16 -52.86 13.19
C PRO A 313 28.14 -52.48 14.34
N ALA A 314 27.63 -51.67 15.30
CA ALA A 314 27.89 -51.54 16.76
C ALA A 314 29.28 -51.79 17.44
N GLY A 315 29.61 -50.93 18.43
CA GLY A 315 30.63 -51.13 19.48
C GLY A 315 30.60 -50.06 20.60
N ALA A 316 30.96 -50.42 21.84
CA ALA A 316 31.06 -49.54 23.04
C ALA A 316 32.56 -49.43 23.52
N VAL A 317 33.02 -48.82 24.63
CA VAL A 317 32.54 -48.65 26.03
C VAL A 317 33.32 -47.51 26.77
N GLY A 318 32.68 -46.78 27.71
CA GLY A 318 33.30 -46.15 28.92
C GLY A 318 34.05 -44.80 28.78
N GLY A 319 34.25 -43.98 29.83
CA GLY A 319 33.75 -44.01 31.22
C GLY A 319 34.41 -42.97 32.17
N GLY A 320 33.75 -42.59 33.28
CA GLY A 320 34.21 -41.65 34.34
C GLY A 320 33.61 -40.23 34.22
N ASP A 321 33.03 -39.55 35.24
CA ASP A 321 33.37 -39.24 36.66
C ASP A 321 34.02 -37.84 36.82
N SER A 322 33.72 -36.99 37.83
CA SER A 322 32.68 -37.00 38.89
C SER A 322 32.58 -35.64 39.64
N ALA A 323 31.41 -35.31 40.20
CA ALA A 323 31.12 -34.24 41.20
C ALA A 323 31.44 -32.76 40.82
N GLY A 324 30.91 -31.72 41.50
CA GLY A 324 29.96 -31.61 42.62
C GLY A 324 29.25 -30.24 42.61
N GLY A 325 28.50 -29.80 43.64
CA GLY A 325 27.77 -28.53 43.55
C GLY A 325 27.19 -27.88 44.82
N GLY A 326 26.62 -26.68 44.62
CA GLY A 326 25.95 -25.83 45.63
C GLY A 326 26.89 -24.86 46.39
N PRO A 327 26.37 -23.84 47.11
CA PRO A 327 24.96 -23.42 47.28
C PRO A 327 24.66 -21.96 46.84
N ARG A 328 23.45 -21.45 47.15
CA ARG A 328 23.02 -20.04 46.95
C ARG A 328 23.38 -19.14 48.15
N ALA A 329 23.61 -17.84 47.91
CA ALA A 329 23.43 -16.75 48.88
C ALA A 329 23.17 -15.40 48.16
N PHE A 330 22.51 -14.45 48.83
CA PHE A 330 22.37 -13.04 48.44
C PHE A 330 23.12 -12.16 49.47
N ALA A 331 23.82 -11.10 49.03
CA ALA A 331 23.97 -9.82 49.76
C ALA A 331 24.76 -8.76 48.97
N GLU A 332 24.08 -7.63 48.70
CA GLU A 332 24.52 -6.22 48.70
C GLU A 332 25.98 -5.76 48.43
N SER A 333 26.06 -4.77 47.51
CA SER A 333 26.75 -3.48 47.63
C SER A 333 28.26 -3.40 47.94
N SER A 334 29.05 -3.02 46.92
CA SER A 334 29.93 -1.83 46.97
C SER A 334 30.49 -1.53 45.57
N ALA A 335 30.48 -0.25 45.15
CA ALA A 335 31.05 0.18 43.87
C ALA A 335 32.42 0.85 44.06
N PRO A 336 33.39 0.57 43.17
CA PRO A 336 34.46 1.51 42.83
C PRO A 336 34.50 1.83 41.32
N GLY A 337 34.86 3.07 41.00
CA GLY A 337 34.69 3.69 39.68
C GLY A 337 35.16 2.91 38.45
N ILE A 338 34.32 2.92 37.41
CA ILE A 338 34.66 2.43 36.07
C ILE A 338 35.57 3.46 35.39
N SER A 339 36.83 3.09 35.18
CA SER A 339 37.73 3.86 34.30
C SER A 339 37.28 3.71 32.84
N SER A 340 37.25 4.80 32.09
CA SER A 340 36.76 4.82 30.70
C SER A 340 37.77 4.17 29.74
N ALA A 341 37.69 2.85 29.58
CA ALA A 341 38.28 2.18 28.44
C ALA A 341 37.54 2.60 27.14
N PRO A 342 38.23 2.82 26.02
CA PRO A 342 37.57 3.05 24.73
C PRO A 342 36.78 1.80 24.33
N GLY A 343 35.58 1.99 23.80
CA GLY A 343 34.74 0.90 23.30
C GLY A 343 35.40 0.13 22.15
N PRO A 344 34.91 -1.09 21.84
CA PRO A 344 35.44 -1.88 20.73
C PRO A 344 35.35 -1.08 19.42
N ALA A 345 36.45 -1.02 18.68
CA ALA A 345 36.50 -0.34 17.40
C ALA A 345 35.44 -0.93 16.44
N ALA A 346 34.78 -0.06 15.66
CA ALA A 346 33.77 -0.47 14.70
C ALA A 346 34.34 -1.54 13.73
N PRO A 347 33.55 -2.57 13.36
CA PRO A 347 34.03 -3.63 12.48
C PRO A 347 34.49 -3.05 11.14
N PRO A 348 35.57 -3.60 10.53
CA PRO A 348 36.14 -3.05 9.31
C PRO A 348 35.11 -3.08 8.17
N ALA A 349 34.96 -1.95 7.47
CA ALA A 349 33.97 -1.79 6.42
C ALA A 349 34.08 -2.87 5.33
N HIS A 350 32.94 -3.44 4.93
CA HIS A 350 32.91 -4.57 4.01
C HIS A 350 33.64 -4.25 2.69
N PRO A 351 34.43 -5.16 2.09
CA PRO A 351 35.22 -4.87 0.89
C PRO A 351 34.41 -4.48 -0.36
N TRP A 352 33.09 -4.70 -0.38
CA TRP A 352 32.21 -4.06 -1.35
C TRP A 352 31.98 -2.58 -1.04
N THR A 353 31.59 -2.23 0.19
CA THR A 353 31.30 -0.86 0.62
C THR A 353 32.48 0.07 0.35
N THR A 354 33.70 -0.36 0.68
CA THR A 354 34.94 0.39 0.42
C THR A 354 35.15 0.67 -1.08
N ARG A 355 34.76 -0.25 -1.97
CA ARG A 355 34.79 -0.04 -3.43
C ARG A 355 33.61 0.78 -3.95
N ALA A 356 32.46 0.76 -3.26
CA ALA A 356 31.29 1.55 -3.63
C ALA A 356 31.49 3.04 -3.35
N ILE A 357 31.98 3.39 -2.15
CA ILE A 357 32.26 4.78 -1.77
C ILE A 357 33.35 5.41 -2.65
N GLU A 358 34.39 4.65 -3.03
CA GLU A 358 35.46 5.15 -3.91
C GLU A 358 34.96 5.43 -5.34
N GLN A 359 34.05 4.59 -5.85
CA GLN A 359 33.36 4.86 -7.11
C GLN A 359 32.48 6.10 -7.04
N ILE A 360 31.85 6.37 -5.90
CA ILE A 360 30.95 7.53 -5.70
C ILE A 360 31.74 8.84 -5.56
N ARG A 361 32.91 8.83 -4.90
CA ARG A 361 33.86 9.96 -4.91
C ARG A 361 34.33 10.33 -6.32
N THR A 362 34.44 9.33 -7.20
CA THR A 362 34.82 9.52 -8.60
C THR A 362 33.64 9.95 -9.47
N ASP A 363 32.45 9.41 -9.20
CA ASP A 363 31.25 9.52 -10.03
C ASP A 363 29.99 9.30 -9.18
N ALA A 364 29.43 10.39 -8.64
CA ALA A 364 28.23 10.37 -7.81
C ALA A 364 26.99 9.83 -8.53
N THR A 365 26.96 9.81 -9.87
CA THR A 365 25.81 9.29 -10.64
C THR A 365 25.62 7.77 -10.47
N ARG A 366 26.64 7.07 -9.98
CA ARG A 366 26.59 5.64 -9.63
C ARG A 366 25.78 5.33 -8.38
N ALA A 367 25.50 6.33 -7.53
CA ALA A 367 24.89 6.12 -6.23
C ALA A 367 23.60 5.28 -6.28
N PRO A 368 22.59 5.55 -7.14
CA PRO A 368 21.36 4.74 -7.19
C PRO A 368 21.60 3.25 -7.44
N ARG A 369 22.47 2.91 -8.40
CA ARG A 369 22.77 1.50 -8.71
C ARG A 369 23.52 0.82 -7.56
N LEU A 370 24.46 1.51 -6.93
CA LEU A 370 25.23 0.95 -5.80
C LEU A 370 24.34 0.77 -4.57
N PHE A 371 23.57 1.80 -4.21
CA PHE A 371 22.62 1.81 -3.10
C PHE A 371 21.59 0.67 -3.19
N ALA A 372 21.06 0.41 -4.39
CA ALA A 372 20.14 -0.69 -4.67
C ALA A 372 20.79 -2.07 -4.84
N SER A 373 22.13 -2.15 -4.80
CA SER A 373 22.87 -3.42 -4.74
C SER A 373 23.35 -3.79 -3.34
N ALA A 374 23.39 -2.85 -2.38
CA ALA A 374 23.95 -3.06 -1.05
C ALA A 374 23.44 -4.37 -0.38
N GLY A 375 22.13 -4.56 -0.26
CA GLY A 375 21.52 -5.76 0.35
C GLY A 375 21.83 -7.10 -0.32
N ARG A 376 22.33 -7.11 -1.57
CA ARG A 376 22.82 -8.33 -2.26
C ARG A 376 24.34 -8.52 -2.12
N GLU A 377 25.07 -7.45 -1.86
CA GLU A 377 26.54 -7.41 -1.90
C GLU A 377 27.19 -7.42 -0.50
N VAL A 378 26.45 -7.07 0.55
CA VAL A 378 26.95 -7.05 1.95
C VAL A 378 26.10 -7.87 2.93
N GLY A 379 24.99 -8.45 2.47
CA GLY A 379 24.00 -9.12 3.32
C GLY A 379 23.02 -8.16 4.01
N ARG A 380 22.17 -8.72 4.88
CA ARG A 380 21.09 -8.00 5.60
C ARG A 380 21.06 -8.33 7.09
N ASP A 381 22.12 -8.94 7.62
CA ASP A 381 22.19 -9.33 9.02
C ASP A 381 22.35 -8.11 9.95
N PRO A 382 21.70 -8.09 11.14
CA PRO A 382 21.91 -7.04 12.14
C PRO A 382 23.37 -6.98 12.62
N LEU A 383 23.91 -5.77 12.79
CA LEU A 383 25.29 -5.55 13.25
C LEU A 383 25.46 -5.71 14.77
N SER A 384 24.36 -5.78 15.53
CA SER A 384 24.33 -6.13 16.95
C SER A 384 23.01 -6.82 17.30
N ALA A 385 22.90 -7.31 18.54
CA ALA A 385 21.65 -7.91 19.07
C ALA A 385 20.66 -6.87 19.64
N GLU A 386 20.94 -5.57 19.50
CA GLU A 386 20.08 -4.51 20.04
C GLU A 386 18.77 -4.37 19.23
N PRO A 387 17.65 -3.96 19.87
CA PRO A 387 16.42 -3.65 19.16
C PRO A 387 16.65 -2.61 18.06
N PHE A 388 16.19 -2.90 16.84
CA PHE A 388 16.33 -2.02 15.66
C PHE A 388 17.78 -1.63 15.30
N ALA A 389 18.77 -2.46 15.70
CA ALA A 389 20.15 -2.34 15.26
C ALA A 389 20.27 -2.24 13.73
N PRO A 390 21.15 -1.37 13.19
CA PRO A 390 21.38 -1.29 11.75
C PRO A 390 21.81 -2.64 11.16
N THR A 391 21.28 -2.97 9.99
CA THR A 391 21.75 -4.13 9.21
C THR A 391 23.04 -3.81 8.45
N ALA A 392 23.74 -4.85 7.96
CA ALA A 392 24.93 -4.67 7.14
C ALA A 392 24.67 -3.75 5.92
N ASP A 393 23.52 -3.87 5.26
CA ASP A 393 23.13 -3.01 4.15
C ASP A 393 22.66 -1.61 4.57
N ASP A 394 22.12 -1.41 5.77
CA ASP A 394 21.90 -0.07 6.32
C ASP A 394 23.23 0.66 6.49
N ALA A 395 24.25 0.02 7.06
CA ALA A 395 25.57 0.64 7.26
C ALA A 395 26.30 0.90 5.94
N ALA A 396 26.17 0.01 4.94
CA ALA A 396 26.72 0.22 3.62
C ALA A 396 26.03 1.38 2.87
N ARG A 397 24.71 1.52 3.03
CA ARG A 397 23.93 2.66 2.51
C ARG A 397 24.25 3.96 3.25
N ALA A 398 24.43 3.91 4.57
CA ALA A 398 24.83 5.08 5.36
C ALA A 398 26.20 5.63 4.92
N ALA A 399 27.18 4.75 4.68
CA ALA A 399 28.48 5.14 4.14
C ALA A 399 28.39 5.78 2.73
N ILE A 400 27.43 5.35 1.90
CA ILE A 400 27.15 5.98 0.60
C ILE A 400 26.62 7.41 0.79
N ILE A 401 25.65 7.62 1.69
CA ILE A 401 25.05 8.94 1.96
C ILE A 401 26.08 9.90 2.55
N ALA A 402 26.87 9.46 3.54
CA ALA A 402 27.97 10.24 4.09
C ALA A 402 28.97 10.66 3.00
N THR A 403 29.38 9.72 2.14
CA THR A 403 30.29 10.02 1.01
C THR A 403 29.70 11.03 0.02
N LEU A 404 28.39 11.00 -0.23
CA LEU A 404 27.72 11.98 -1.11
C LEU A 404 27.70 13.38 -0.49
N ALA A 405 27.38 13.49 0.81
CA ALA A 405 27.40 14.76 1.54
C ALA A 405 28.82 15.34 1.62
N ASP A 406 29.82 14.53 1.98
CA ASP A 406 31.23 14.91 2.07
C ASP A 406 31.80 15.34 0.70
N SER A 407 31.32 14.73 -0.39
CA SER A 407 31.72 15.09 -1.76
C SER A 407 31.02 16.35 -2.29
N GLY A 408 30.16 16.99 -1.49
CA GLY A 408 29.42 18.19 -1.89
C GLY A 408 28.32 17.92 -2.93
N ALA A 409 27.79 16.70 -3.01
CA ALA A 409 26.69 16.38 -3.90
C ALA A 409 25.39 17.11 -3.49
N ASP A 410 24.52 17.36 -4.46
CA ASP A 410 23.18 17.92 -4.22
C ASP A 410 22.34 16.92 -3.39
N PRO A 411 21.77 17.31 -2.23
CA PRO A 411 20.93 16.44 -1.40
C PRO A 411 19.70 15.89 -2.12
N ALA A 412 19.30 16.45 -3.28
CA ALA A 412 18.31 15.86 -4.17
C ALA A 412 18.63 14.39 -4.53
N VAL A 413 19.91 13.97 -4.51
CA VAL A 413 20.29 12.56 -4.67
C VAL A 413 19.75 11.70 -3.52
N ALA A 414 19.87 12.14 -2.26
CA ALA A 414 19.37 11.41 -1.10
C ALA A 414 17.83 11.44 -1.03
N VAL A 415 17.22 12.56 -1.42
CA VAL A 415 15.76 12.66 -1.57
C VAL A 415 15.25 11.70 -2.64
N ALA A 416 15.94 11.57 -3.78
CA ALA A 416 15.58 10.61 -4.83
C ALA A 416 15.78 9.15 -4.40
N LEU A 417 16.87 8.84 -3.69
CA LEU A 417 17.12 7.51 -3.11
C LEU A 417 16.06 7.11 -2.09
N TYR A 418 15.60 8.06 -1.26
CA TYR A 418 14.54 7.82 -0.29
C TYR A 418 13.16 7.67 -0.97
N ARG A 419 12.76 8.64 -1.81
CA ARG A 419 11.41 8.67 -2.40
C ARG A 419 11.15 7.57 -3.45
N ARG A 420 12.18 6.87 -3.92
CA ARG A 420 12.09 5.77 -4.90
C ARG A 420 12.55 4.41 -4.36
N GLY A 421 13.03 4.34 -3.12
CA GLY A 421 13.64 3.14 -2.54
C GLY A 421 12.68 2.29 -1.71
N ASP A 422 13.00 1.01 -1.54
CA ASP A 422 12.32 0.13 -0.58
C ASP A 422 12.51 0.58 0.88
N ASP A 423 11.79 -0.01 1.84
CA ASP A 423 11.92 0.39 3.26
C ASP A 423 13.30 0.09 3.89
N ALA A 424 14.16 -0.74 3.26
CA ALA A 424 15.56 -0.90 3.66
C ALA A 424 16.48 0.16 3.01
N GLU A 425 16.12 0.65 1.83
CA GLU A 425 16.76 1.77 1.17
C GLU A 425 16.44 3.09 1.88
N ARG A 426 15.16 3.35 2.18
CA ARG A 426 14.70 4.48 3.02
C ARG A 426 15.37 4.45 4.40
N ARG A 427 15.42 3.30 5.06
CA ARG A 427 16.13 3.13 6.35
C ARG A 427 17.63 3.40 6.22
N GLY A 428 18.25 2.95 5.14
CA GLY A 428 19.64 3.26 4.79
C GLY A 428 19.90 4.75 4.55
N VAL A 429 18.94 5.51 4.02
CA VAL A 429 19.06 6.98 3.92
C VAL A 429 18.99 7.62 5.30
N LEU A 430 18.03 7.22 6.15
CA LEU A 430 17.88 7.75 7.51
C LEU A 430 19.13 7.48 8.36
N ARG A 431 19.66 6.25 8.35
CA ARG A 431 20.93 5.89 9.01
C ARG A 431 22.15 6.60 8.38
N GLY A 432 22.04 7.05 7.13
CA GLY A 432 23.04 7.88 6.45
C GLY A 432 23.03 9.33 6.91
N LEU A 433 21.86 9.95 7.07
CA LEU A 433 21.70 11.27 7.68
C LEU A 433 22.20 11.26 9.14
N ASP A 434 21.93 10.18 9.86
CA ASP A 434 22.34 9.96 11.26
C ASP A 434 23.87 9.88 11.45
N ALA A 435 24.62 9.62 10.38
CA ALA A 435 26.09 9.61 10.37
C ALA A 435 26.73 10.98 10.05
N LEU A 436 25.93 11.99 9.70
CA LEU A 436 26.43 13.33 9.34
C LEU A 436 26.67 14.17 10.60
N ALA A 437 27.93 14.26 11.06
CA ALA A 437 28.29 15.00 12.27
C ALA A 437 28.20 16.54 12.15
N ALA A 438 28.06 17.09 10.94
CA ALA A 438 27.91 18.53 10.69
C ALA A 438 27.32 18.80 9.27
N PRO A 439 26.05 18.46 9.00
CA PRO A 439 25.47 18.56 7.66
C PRO A 439 25.39 20.01 7.17
N ALA A 440 25.80 20.22 5.91
CA ALA A 440 25.58 21.48 5.20
C ALA A 440 24.09 21.85 5.16
N ALA A 441 23.78 23.16 5.05
CA ALA A 441 22.40 23.66 5.23
C ALA A 441 21.35 22.92 4.39
N ALA A 442 21.59 22.77 3.09
CA ALA A 442 20.68 22.03 2.20
C ALA A 442 20.54 20.54 2.55
N TRP A 443 21.60 19.88 3.04
CA TRP A 443 21.54 18.50 3.52
C TRP A 443 20.77 18.36 4.82
N ARG A 444 20.86 19.35 5.72
CA ARG A 444 20.03 19.42 6.93
C ARG A 444 18.55 19.66 6.58
N GLU A 445 18.27 20.59 5.68
CA GLU A 445 16.91 20.92 5.23
C GLU A 445 16.23 19.72 4.54
N ALA A 446 16.93 19.07 3.60
CA ALA A 446 16.45 17.83 2.99
C ALA A 446 16.30 16.70 4.01
N GLY A 447 17.27 16.51 4.91
CA GLY A 447 17.19 15.47 5.94
C GLY A 447 16.03 15.67 6.91
N LEU A 448 15.66 16.92 7.22
CA LEU A 448 14.46 17.24 7.99
C LEU A 448 13.17 16.82 7.27
N GLU A 449 13.04 17.06 5.96
CA GLU A 449 11.89 16.53 5.20
C GLU A 449 11.80 15.00 5.29
N LEU A 450 12.92 14.29 5.10
CA LEU A 450 12.94 12.82 5.06
C LEU A 450 12.70 12.19 6.44
N VAL A 451 13.20 12.79 7.52
CA VAL A 451 12.91 12.36 8.90
C VAL A 451 11.44 12.60 9.25
N VAL A 452 10.89 13.76 8.88
CA VAL A 452 9.48 14.08 9.15
C VAL A 452 8.53 13.21 8.30
N ASP A 453 8.92 12.78 7.09
CA ASP A 453 8.18 11.75 6.33
C ASP A 453 8.25 10.38 7.00
N ALA A 454 9.44 9.94 7.42
CA ALA A 454 9.62 8.67 8.11
C ALA A 454 8.80 8.58 9.41
N LEU A 455 8.65 9.70 10.14
CA LEU A 455 7.78 9.81 11.32
C LEU A 455 6.28 9.75 10.99
N ARG A 456 5.87 9.95 9.73
CA ARG A 456 4.48 9.70 9.28
C ARG A 456 4.25 8.23 8.94
N ALA A 457 5.24 7.52 8.40
CA ALA A 457 5.16 6.09 8.09
C ALA A 457 4.91 5.20 9.33
N ASN A 458 4.25 4.06 9.15
CA ASN A 458 3.94 3.11 10.24
C ASN A 458 4.92 1.91 10.31
N ASP A 459 5.92 1.83 9.43
CA ASP A 459 7.00 0.86 9.57
C ASP A 459 7.87 1.21 10.79
N THR A 460 7.94 0.28 11.75
CA THR A 460 8.63 0.50 13.02
C THR A 460 10.14 0.66 12.87
N ARG A 461 10.74 0.11 11.81
CA ARG A 461 12.17 0.19 11.50
C ARG A 461 12.52 1.54 10.90
N LEU A 462 11.62 2.15 10.12
CA LEU A 462 11.73 3.53 9.65
C LEU A 462 11.58 4.52 10.80
N VAL A 463 10.56 4.38 11.66
CA VAL A 463 10.38 5.27 12.82
C VAL A 463 11.57 5.18 13.79
N ALA A 464 12.07 3.97 14.08
CA ALA A 464 13.26 3.75 14.90
C ALA A 464 14.57 4.25 14.26
N ALA A 465 14.66 4.33 12.93
CA ALA A 465 15.80 4.91 12.23
C ALA A 465 15.69 6.44 12.08
N ALA A 466 14.48 6.99 12.07
CA ALA A 466 14.23 8.42 12.00
C ALA A 466 14.62 9.14 13.30
N LEU A 467 14.42 8.51 14.47
CA LEU A 467 14.70 9.10 15.79
C LEU A 467 16.16 8.95 16.25
N GLY A 468 17.08 8.95 15.29
CA GLY A 468 18.51 9.02 15.55
C GLY A 468 18.99 10.40 15.99
N THR A 469 20.31 10.52 16.11
CA THR A 469 21.08 11.72 16.45
C THR A 469 20.72 12.91 15.57
N PHE A 470 20.56 12.71 14.26
CA PHE A 470 20.13 13.78 13.34
C PHE A 470 18.78 14.40 13.78
N ALA A 471 17.81 13.57 14.18
CA ALA A 471 16.52 14.06 14.67
C ALA A 471 16.65 14.70 16.06
N ALA A 472 17.50 14.14 16.92
CA ALA A 472 17.80 14.72 18.23
C ALA A 472 18.44 16.12 18.12
N GLU A 473 19.29 16.36 17.12
CA GLU A 473 19.97 17.65 16.93
C GLU A 473 19.18 18.67 16.09
N HIS A 474 18.25 18.25 15.24
CA HIS A 474 17.66 19.14 14.23
C HIS A 474 16.13 19.24 14.21
N LEU A 475 15.37 18.26 14.70
CA LEU A 475 13.91 18.43 14.81
C LEU A 475 13.58 19.47 15.89
N ASP A 476 12.56 20.28 15.65
CA ASP A 476 11.95 21.09 16.72
C ASP A 476 11.34 20.20 17.82
N ASP A 477 11.15 20.75 19.02
CA ASP A 477 10.70 19.97 20.16
C ASP A 477 9.28 19.41 20.00
N HIS A 478 8.42 20.00 19.17
CA HIS A 478 7.07 19.48 18.93
C HIS A 478 7.14 18.23 18.04
N ALA A 479 7.82 18.31 16.90
CA ALA A 479 8.05 17.18 16.01
C ALA A 479 8.81 16.03 16.72
N TRP A 480 9.85 16.35 17.50
CA TRP A 480 10.60 15.35 18.25
C TRP A 480 9.74 14.67 19.33
N ARG A 481 9.05 15.41 20.21
CA ARG A 481 8.15 14.83 21.23
C ARG A 481 7.07 13.93 20.63
N HIS A 482 6.46 14.35 19.52
CA HIS A 482 5.45 13.53 18.83
C HIS A 482 6.06 12.24 18.23
N GLY A 483 7.30 12.29 17.75
CA GLY A 483 8.05 11.10 17.34
C GLY A 483 8.30 10.14 18.51
N VAL A 484 8.77 10.63 19.65
CA VAL A 484 9.00 9.81 20.86
C VAL A 484 7.72 9.14 21.34
N LEU A 485 6.58 9.85 21.36
CA LEU A 485 5.29 9.25 21.66
C LEU A 485 4.89 8.20 20.61
N LYS A 486 5.17 8.42 19.32
CA LYS A 486 4.88 7.43 18.27
C LYS A 486 5.63 6.11 18.51
N CYS A 487 6.86 6.14 19.03
CA CYS A 487 7.54 4.92 19.48
C CYS A 487 6.73 4.17 20.55
N VAL A 488 6.23 4.86 21.57
CA VAL A 488 5.39 4.24 22.62
C VAL A 488 4.08 3.68 22.04
N PHE A 489 3.43 4.39 21.10
CA PHE A 489 2.22 3.90 20.43
C PHE A 489 2.48 2.64 19.58
N LEU A 490 3.62 2.58 18.88
CA LEU A 490 4.00 1.46 18.01
C LEU A 490 4.73 0.30 18.72
N GLY A 491 5.01 0.41 20.03
CA GLY A 491 5.77 -0.59 20.77
C GLY A 491 7.26 -0.63 20.44
N ILE A 492 7.82 0.46 19.94
CA ILE A 492 9.26 0.64 19.72
C ILE A 492 9.88 1.06 21.07
N PRO A 493 10.90 0.36 21.59
CA PRO A 493 11.51 0.69 22.88
C PRO A 493 12.25 2.02 22.79
N LEU A 494 12.11 2.85 23.81
CA LEU A 494 12.65 4.22 23.81
C LEU A 494 14.18 4.26 23.93
N SER A 495 14.83 3.12 24.22
CA SER A 495 16.28 2.96 24.14
C SER A 495 16.87 3.23 22.74
N VAL A 496 16.06 3.20 21.68
CA VAL A 496 16.51 3.54 20.31
C VAL A 496 16.46 5.04 19.99
N VAL A 497 15.90 5.87 20.88
CA VAL A 497 15.74 7.31 20.65
C VAL A 497 17.00 8.06 21.11
N SER A 498 17.75 8.60 20.16
CA SER A 498 18.90 9.44 20.48
C SER A 498 18.49 10.72 21.21
N GLY A 499 19.33 11.18 22.13
CA GLY A 499 19.13 12.43 22.86
C GLY A 499 17.97 12.43 23.86
N LEU A 500 17.31 11.29 24.11
CA LEU A 500 16.16 11.18 25.02
C LEU A 500 16.44 11.79 26.40
N GLU A 501 17.57 11.41 27.00
CA GLU A 501 18.02 11.88 28.33
C GLU A 501 18.40 13.38 28.39
N VAL A 502 18.45 14.07 27.25
CA VAL A 502 18.80 15.50 27.12
C VAL A 502 17.60 16.35 26.71
N ARG A 503 16.70 15.79 25.88
CA ARG A 503 15.52 16.49 25.33
C ARG A 503 14.19 16.14 26.01
N ALA A 504 14.16 15.11 26.86
CA ALA A 504 12.97 14.84 27.68
C ALA A 504 12.70 16.00 28.65
N ASP A 505 11.48 16.52 28.60
CA ASP A 505 11.08 17.72 29.34
C ASP A 505 9.70 17.57 29.98
N ASP A 506 9.27 18.63 30.67
CA ASP A 506 8.05 18.60 31.49
C ASP A 506 6.78 18.45 30.63
N GLU A 507 6.77 18.90 29.36
CA GLU A 507 5.66 18.63 28.43
C GLU A 507 5.68 17.21 27.88
N LEU A 508 6.85 16.62 27.56
CA LEU A 508 6.91 15.21 27.17
C LEU A 508 6.46 14.29 28.31
N ALA A 509 6.84 14.61 29.55
CA ALA A 509 6.37 13.91 30.75
C ALA A 509 4.84 14.06 30.92
N ALA A 510 4.29 15.25 30.67
CA ALA A 510 2.85 15.49 30.71
C ALA A 510 2.11 14.73 29.59
N MET A 511 2.65 14.68 28.37
CA MET A 511 2.12 13.87 27.27
C MET A 511 2.13 12.37 27.62
N ALA A 512 3.23 11.89 28.20
CA ALA A 512 3.42 10.50 28.61
C ALA A 512 2.39 10.06 29.67
N GLU A 513 2.17 10.84 30.73
CA GLU A 513 1.15 10.50 31.74
C GLU A 513 -0.28 10.74 31.26
N ARG A 514 -0.55 11.64 30.29
CA ARG A 514 -1.86 11.72 29.61
C ARG A 514 -2.17 10.41 28.88
N PHE A 515 -1.24 9.90 28.08
CA PHE A 515 -1.37 8.59 27.43
C PHE A 515 -1.49 7.44 28.45
N ALA A 516 -0.66 7.44 29.51
CA ALA A 516 -0.73 6.41 30.53
C ALA A 516 -2.06 6.41 31.31
N ALA A 517 -2.66 7.58 31.55
CA ALA A 517 -3.99 7.71 32.14
C ALA A 517 -5.09 7.14 31.21
N GLU A 518 -5.02 7.43 29.91
CA GLU A 518 -5.94 6.86 28.90
C GLU A 518 -5.84 5.33 28.84
N ARG A 519 -4.61 4.78 28.81
CA ARG A 519 -4.35 3.33 28.84
C ARG A 519 -4.96 2.67 30.09
N ARG A 520 -4.74 3.26 31.27
CA ARG A 520 -5.31 2.79 32.55
C ARG A 520 -6.84 2.82 32.53
N ALA A 521 -7.44 3.91 32.04
CA ALA A 521 -8.89 4.06 31.93
C ALA A 521 -9.53 3.05 30.95
N ALA A 522 -8.82 2.70 29.88
CA ALA A 522 -9.22 1.66 28.92
C ALA A 522 -8.95 0.22 29.41
N GLY A 523 -8.44 0.02 30.64
CA GLY A 523 -8.08 -1.29 31.18
C GLY A 523 -6.88 -1.96 30.49
N ARG A 524 -6.07 -1.19 29.76
CA ARG A 524 -4.93 -1.67 28.97
C ARG A 524 -3.62 -1.49 29.74
N PRO A 525 -2.61 -2.38 29.57
CA PRO A 525 -1.31 -2.20 30.22
C PRO A 525 -0.62 -0.92 29.75
N VAL A 526 0.17 -0.31 30.63
CA VAL A 526 1.01 0.86 30.37
C VAL A 526 2.42 0.35 30.05
N PRO A 527 3.04 0.72 28.91
CA PRO A 527 4.42 0.34 28.61
C PRO A 527 5.42 0.81 29.67
N ASP A 528 6.34 -0.05 30.10
CA ASP A 528 7.34 0.27 31.12
C ASP A 528 8.31 1.38 30.67
N ASP A 529 8.59 1.50 29.36
CA ASP A 529 9.39 2.57 28.77
C ASP A 529 8.89 3.99 29.09
N LEU A 530 7.61 4.17 29.43
CA LEU A 530 7.09 5.47 29.89
C LEU A 530 7.75 5.95 31.20
N LEU A 531 8.39 5.06 31.96
CA LEU A 531 9.22 5.41 33.11
C LEU A 531 10.46 6.23 32.70
N LEU A 532 10.95 6.07 31.46
CA LEU A 532 12.05 6.86 30.89
C LEU A 532 11.62 8.29 30.53
N LEU A 533 10.31 8.54 30.39
CA LEU A 533 9.74 9.86 30.10
C LEU A 533 9.28 10.60 31.36
N ARG A 534 9.41 10.01 32.55
CA ARG A 534 9.08 10.69 33.80
C ARG A 534 10.16 11.70 34.14
N ALA A 535 9.76 12.92 34.46
CA ALA A 535 10.66 14.00 34.85
C ALA A 535 11.57 13.54 36.00
N ARG A 536 12.87 13.38 35.70
CA ARG A 536 13.89 13.24 36.74
C ARG A 536 14.02 14.59 37.43
N GLU A 537 13.88 14.62 38.74
CA GLU A 537 14.13 15.82 39.53
C GLU A 537 15.58 16.27 39.26
N ARG A 538 15.74 17.45 38.64
CA ARG A 538 17.04 17.99 38.24
C ARG A 538 17.79 18.44 39.50
N ALA A 539 18.81 17.65 39.86
CA ALA A 539 19.71 17.88 40.99
C ALA A 539 20.81 18.92 40.69
#